data_AF-A0AA38NW02-F1
#
_entry.id   AF-A0AA38NW02-F1
#
_cell.length_a   1.000
_cell.length_b   1.000
_cell.length_c   1.000
_cell.angle_alpha   90.00
_cell.angle_beta   90.00
_cell.angle_gamma   90.00
#
_symmetry.space_group_name_H-M   'P 1'
#
loop_
_entity.id
_entity.type
_entity.pdbx_description
1 polymer ?
#
loop_
_entity_poly.entity_id
_entity_poly.type
_entity_poly.pdbx_seq_one_letter_code
_entity_poly.pdbx_strand_id
1 'polypeptide(L)'
;MPFGHFLQHVHVNCTSSPQTSMLYLKIASEASLQRTRATHWLEWVPVACSSSYSPELDISQYLLENSMQFLSEISTLCFHDPSIIVPLSEIIYSWVFKCSHHLQFIRRAEKLLTCHPHLLEHYIAFVQDTSSICRISAQSDAIFILATTKSGNEIWSISKTNVSLNLIYDTTQLRALVLSEVLDPWKWLWELGIDWVAYVMDLLQQELNDTRQLSRIITRHQIIDYRTEENYTSQYRQKCLKALCLLAKTFGVLPHTFYLKEATKEGTHAVFGGGFADIWQGRFDNTVVCLKVLRSFTSANIRKPVLR
;
A
#
# COMPACT_ATOMS: atom_id res chain seq x y z
N MET A 1 14.91 -30.67 -32.59
CA MET A 1 14.62 -29.62 -33.60
C MET A 1 13.41 -30.04 -34.41
N PRO A 2 12.47 -29.15 -34.79
CA PRO A 2 12.10 -27.90 -34.13
C PRO A 2 10.63 -27.87 -33.67
N PHE A 3 10.41 -27.29 -32.49
CA PHE A 3 9.12 -26.80 -32.02
C PHE A 3 8.89 -25.42 -32.66
N GLY A 4 8.07 -25.36 -33.70
CA GLY A 4 7.83 -24.16 -34.50
C GLY A 4 6.38 -23.66 -34.53
N HIS A 5 5.49 -24.09 -33.64
CA HIS A 5 4.04 -23.85 -33.81
C HIS A 5 3.29 -23.18 -32.66
N PHE A 6 3.95 -22.70 -31.60
CA PHE A 6 3.22 -22.12 -30.46
C PHE A 6 3.11 -20.58 -30.44
N LEU A 7 3.55 -19.88 -31.49
CA LEU A 7 3.51 -18.40 -31.56
C LEU A 7 2.73 -17.83 -32.75
N GLN A 8 1.84 -18.61 -33.38
CA GLN A 8 1.12 -18.14 -34.58
C GLN A 8 -0.37 -17.84 -34.43
N HIS A 9 -0.97 -17.99 -33.24
CA HIS A 9 -2.39 -17.69 -33.05
C HIS A 9 -2.69 -16.96 -31.74
N VAL A 10 -2.06 -15.81 -31.54
CA VAL A 10 -2.65 -14.76 -30.70
C VAL A 10 -3.06 -13.62 -31.63
N HIS A 11 -4.22 -13.79 -32.27
CA HIS A 11 -4.89 -12.67 -32.92
C HIS A 11 -5.51 -11.80 -31.82
N VAL A 12 -4.73 -10.83 -31.36
CA VAL A 12 -5.22 -9.77 -30.48
C VAL A 12 -6.11 -8.87 -31.33
N ASN A 13 -7.43 -9.06 -31.25
CA ASN A 13 -8.40 -8.06 -31.72
C ASN A 13 -8.39 -6.89 -30.73
N CYS A 14 -7.33 -6.09 -30.74
CA CYS A 14 -7.32 -4.79 -30.07
C CYS A 14 -7.43 -3.71 -31.14
N THR A 15 -8.43 -2.86 -31.00
CA THR A 15 -8.56 -1.55 -31.67
C THR A 15 -7.52 -0.53 -31.16
N SER A 16 -6.42 -1.00 -30.55
CA SER A 16 -5.37 -0.15 -29.98
C SER A 16 -4.44 0.40 -31.05
N SER A 17 -3.84 1.56 -30.76
CA SER A 17 -2.89 2.18 -31.69
C SER A 17 -1.68 1.26 -31.95
N PRO A 18 -1.03 1.35 -33.13
CA PRO A 18 0.13 0.51 -33.48
C PRO A 18 1.28 0.56 -32.45
N GLN A 19 1.41 1.68 -31.72
CA GLN A 19 2.47 1.89 -30.74
C GLN A 19 2.18 1.23 -29.38
N THR A 20 0.91 1.18 -28.96
CA THR A 20 0.49 0.40 -27.78
C THR A 20 0.87 -1.07 -28.01
N SER A 21 0.53 -1.59 -29.19
CA SER A 21 0.86 -2.95 -29.61
C SER A 21 2.38 -3.16 -29.65
N MET A 22 3.17 -2.15 -30.05
CA MET A 22 4.63 -2.21 -30.06
C MET A 22 5.25 -2.31 -28.65
N LEU A 23 4.72 -1.57 -27.66
CA LEU A 23 5.18 -1.64 -26.27
C LEU A 23 4.87 -3.02 -25.66
N TYR A 24 3.64 -3.53 -25.88
CA TYR A 24 3.25 -4.88 -25.46
C TYR A 24 4.10 -5.97 -26.12
N LEU A 25 4.31 -5.88 -27.45
CA LEU A 25 5.11 -6.84 -28.20
C LEU A 25 6.57 -6.81 -27.76
N LYS A 26 7.12 -5.63 -27.46
CA LYS A 26 8.50 -5.51 -26.94
C LYS A 26 8.63 -6.18 -25.58
N ILE A 27 7.74 -5.86 -24.63
CA ILE A 27 7.72 -6.48 -23.29
C ILE A 27 7.55 -8.00 -23.39
N ALA A 28 6.65 -8.48 -24.26
CA ALA A 28 6.40 -9.91 -24.45
C ALA A 28 7.57 -10.64 -25.14
N SER A 29 8.23 -10.01 -26.12
CA SER A 29 9.38 -10.59 -26.84
C SER A 29 10.62 -10.77 -25.95
N GLU A 30 10.79 -9.89 -24.95
CA GLU A 30 11.92 -9.91 -24.03
C GLU A 30 11.69 -10.85 -22.82
N ALA A 31 10.47 -11.36 -22.62
CA ALA A 31 10.04 -12.12 -21.44
C ALA A 31 10.42 -13.62 -21.43
N SER A 32 11.23 -14.11 -22.37
CA SER A 32 11.32 -15.53 -22.74
C SER A 32 11.91 -16.51 -21.70
N LEU A 33 12.14 -16.13 -20.43
CA LEU A 33 12.70 -17.06 -19.43
C LEU A 33 12.22 -16.97 -17.97
N GLN A 34 11.31 -16.07 -17.56
CA GLN A 34 10.86 -16.02 -16.15
C GLN A 34 9.33 -15.87 -16.02
N ARG A 35 8.71 -16.87 -15.39
CA ARG A 35 7.32 -17.31 -15.64
C ARG A 35 6.28 -17.01 -14.57
N THR A 36 6.52 -16.12 -13.60
CA THR A 36 5.58 -15.93 -12.47
C THR A 36 4.86 -14.59 -12.41
N ARG A 37 5.48 -13.47 -12.81
CA ARG A 37 4.83 -12.13 -12.81
C ARG A 37 4.28 -11.71 -14.16
N ALA A 38 5.02 -11.98 -15.24
CA ALA A 38 4.63 -11.60 -16.60
C ALA A 38 3.47 -12.44 -17.18
N THR A 39 3.40 -13.73 -16.82
CA THR A 39 2.30 -14.65 -17.20
C THR A 39 1.00 -14.27 -16.52
N HIS A 40 1.01 -13.97 -15.22
CA HIS A 40 -0.16 -13.42 -14.52
C HIS A 40 -0.68 -12.15 -15.19
N TRP A 41 0.22 -11.26 -15.64
CA TRP A 41 -0.15 -10.02 -16.31
C TRP A 41 -0.74 -10.23 -17.71
N LEU A 42 -0.13 -11.09 -18.54
CA LEU A 42 -0.61 -11.41 -19.89
C LEU A 42 -1.88 -12.27 -19.89
N GLU A 43 -2.09 -13.10 -18.86
CA GLU A 43 -3.30 -13.90 -18.68
C GLU A 43 -4.47 -13.09 -18.11
N TRP A 44 -4.22 -12.00 -17.37
CA TRP A 44 -5.28 -11.19 -16.75
C TRP A 44 -5.97 -10.22 -17.70
N VAL A 45 -5.24 -9.64 -18.66
CA VAL A 45 -5.79 -8.65 -19.60
C VAL A 45 -6.97 -9.20 -20.43
N PRO A 46 -6.98 -10.48 -20.86
CA PRO A 46 -8.14 -11.06 -21.54
C PRO A 46 -9.23 -11.64 -20.61
N VAL A 47 -8.88 -12.13 -19.41
CA VAL A 47 -9.78 -12.95 -18.56
C VAL A 47 -10.78 -12.12 -17.74
N ALA A 48 -10.46 -10.86 -17.43
CA ALA A 48 -11.34 -9.99 -16.65
C ALA A 48 -12.63 -9.57 -17.37
N CYS A 49 -12.73 -9.78 -18.69
CA CYS A 49 -13.93 -9.48 -19.47
C CYS A 49 -15.08 -10.51 -19.30
N SER A 50 -14.91 -11.58 -18.51
CA SER A 50 -15.85 -12.70 -18.53
C SER A 50 -16.19 -13.40 -17.20
N SER A 51 -15.88 -12.85 -16.02
CA SER A 51 -16.13 -13.57 -14.75
C SER A 51 -17.18 -12.92 -13.83
N SER A 52 -17.91 -13.79 -13.14
CA SER A 52 -19.03 -13.47 -12.24
C SER A 52 -18.57 -13.11 -10.82
N TYR A 53 -19.25 -12.12 -10.24
CA TYR A 53 -19.01 -11.39 -8.98
C TYR A 53 -18.49 -12.17 -7.75
N SER A 54 -17.39 -11.64 -7.17
CA SER A 54 -16.85 -11.88 -5.81
C SER A 54 -16.35 -10.53 -5.26
N PRO A 55 -16.39 -10.24 -3.96
CA PRO A 55 -15.90 -8.98 -3.39
C PRO A 55 -14.38 -8.75 -3.52
N GLU A 56 -13.59 -9.79 -3.83
CA GLU A 56 -12.20 -9.63 -4.28
C GLU A 56 -12.10 -9.05 -5.70
N LEU A 57 -13.22 -9.05 -6.48
CA LEU A 57 -13.23 -8.43 -7.80
C LEU A 57 -13.12 -6.90 -7.75
N ASP A 58 -13.62 -6.23 -6.70
CA ASP A 58 -13.70 -4.76 -6.70
C ASP A 58 -12.31 -4.11 -6.73
N ILE A 59 -11.36 -4.67 -5.98
CA ILE A 59 -9.96 -4.26 -6.02
C ILE A 59 -9.33 -4.63 -7.36
N SER A 60 -9.58 -5.85 -7.86
CA SER A 60 -9.03 -6.30 -9.14
C SER A 60 -9.53 -5.51 -10.35
N GLN A 61 -10.79 -5.06 -10.31
CA GLN A 61 -11.42 -4.27 -11.36
C GLN A 61 -10.89 -2.84 -11.32
N TYR A 62 -10.83 -2.22 -10.14
CA TYR A 62 -10.21 -0.90 -9.97
C TYR A 62 -8.75 -0.89 -10.44
N LEU A 63 -7.99 -1.93 -10.12
CA LEU A 63 -6.60 -2.06 -10.56
C LEU A 63 -6.47 -2.26 -12.08
N LEU A 64 -7.36 -3.05 -12.67
CA LEU A 64 -7.39 -3.24 -14.12
C LEU A 64 -7.75 -1.94 -14.85
N GLU A 65 -8.77 -1.23 -14.38
CA GLU A 65 -9.20 0.06 -14.93
C GLU A 65 -8.05 1.07 -14.90
N ASN A 66 -7.38 1.23 -13.76
CA ASN A 66 -6.21 2.11 -13.63
C ASN A 66 -5.04 1.67 -14.50
N SER A 67 -4.79 0.35 -14.61
CA SER A 67 -3.72 -0.19 -15.46
C SER A 67 -3.99 0.06 -16.95
N MET A 68 -5.23 -0.12 -17.38
CA MET A 68 -5.63 0.14 -18.77
C MET A 68 -5.62 1.64 -19.08
N GLN A 69 -6.04 2.47 -18.14
CA GLN A 69 -5.95 3.92 -18.26
C GLN A 69 -4.48 4.37 -18.37
N PHE A 70 -3.59 3.87 -17.50
CA PHE A 70 -2.16 4.12 -17.60
C PHE A 70 -1.60 3.77 -18.99
N LEU A 71 -1.93 2.58 -19.50
CA LEU A 71 -1.42 2.10 -20.78
C LEU A 71 -2.00 2.87 -21.98
N SER A 72 -3.22 3.38 -21.87
CA SER A 72 -3.83 4.25 -22.86
C SER A 72 -3.16 5.62 -22.90
N GLU A 73 -3.01 6.25 -21.74
CA GLU A 73 -2.42 7.58 -21.64
C GLU A 73 -0.93 7.55 -21.98
N ILE A 74 -0.19 6.51 -21.55
CA ILE A 74 1.22 6.36 -21.91
C ILE A 74 1.40 6.10 -23.40
N SER A 75 0.47 5.38 -24.04
CA SER A 75 0.51 5.19 -25.48
C SER A 75 0.34 6.52 -26.22
N THR A 76 -0.56 7.37 -25.73
CA THR A 76 -0.78 8.71 -26.27
C THR A 76 0.47 9.57 -26.07
N LEU A 77 1.09 9.51 -24.89
CA LEU A 77 2.35 10.20 -24.64
C LEU A 77 3.47 9.71 -25.57
N CYS A 78 3.63 8.40 -25.72
CA CYS A 78 4.63 7.80 -26.60
C CYS A 78 4.42 8.14 -28.08
N PHE A 79 3.18 8.43 -28.48
CA PHE A 79 2.87 8.91 -29.83
C PHE A 79 3.44 10.31 -30.06
N HIS A 80 3.31 11.20 -29.07
CA HIS A 80 3.81 12.56 -29.15
C HIS A 80 5.31 12.67 -28.86
N ASP A 81 5.83 11.83 -27.95
CA ASP A 81 7.24 11.75 -27.59
C ASP A 81 7.72 10.29 -27.56
N PRO A 82 8.15 9.75 -28.72
CA PRO A 82 8.67 8.39 -28.81
C PRO A 82 9.94 8.15 -27.99
N SER A 83 10.65 9.20 -27.56
CA SER A 83 11.90 9.06 -26.80
C SER A 83 11.67 8.43 -25.42
N ILE A 84 10.44 8.52 -24.90
CA ILE A 84 10.02 7.98 -23.61
C ILE A 84 9.85 6.45 -23.65
N ILE A 85 9.57 5.87 -24.84
CA ILE A 85 9.26 4.44 -24.99
C ILE A 85 10.40 3.58 -24.46
N VAL A 86 11.65 3.85 -24.88
CA VAL A 86 12.79 3.00 -24.52
C VAL A 86 13.07 3.06 -23.02
N PRO A 87 13.27 4.23 -22.39
CA PRO A 87 13.51 4.32 -20.95
C PRO A 87 12.36 3.74 -20.12
N LEU A 88 11.11 3.97 -20.52
CA LEU A 88 9.97 3.44 -19.79
C LEU A 88 9.89 1.92 -19.91
N SER A 89 10.08 1.38 -21.13
CA SER A 89 10.11 -0.07 -21.35
C SER A 89 11.19 -0.74 -20.50
N GLU A 90 12.37 -0.12 -20.38
CA GLU A 90 13.44 -0.63 -19.51
C GLU A 90 13.08 -0.58 -18.02
N ILE A 91 12.38 0.48 -17.57
CA ILE A 91 11.89 0.59 -16.18
C ILE A 91 10.87 -0.51 -15.90
N ILE A 92 9.87 -0.67 -16.77
CA ILE A 92 8.83 -1.70 -16.63
C ILE A 92 9.44 -3.10 -16.69
N TYR A 93 10.29 -3.37 -17.68
CA TYR A 93 11.00 -4.64 -17.80
C TYR A 93 11.82 -4.94 -16.54
N SER A 94 12.59 -3.96 -16.06
CA SER A 94 13.39 -4.15 -14.86
C SER A 94 12.51 -4.40 -13.62
N TRP A 95 11.36 -3.74 -13.51
CA TRP A 95 10.40 -3.97 -12.43
C TRP A 95 9.78 -5.38 -12.49
N VAL A 96 9.31 -5.81 -13.65
CA VAL A 96 8.68 -7.12 -13.84
C VAL A 96 9.67 -8.26 -13.60
N PHE A 97 10.90 -8.14 -14.12
CA PHE A 97 11.83 -9.28 -14.19
C PHE A 97 13.00 -9.25 -13.22
N LYS A 98 13.43 -8.08 -12.71
CA LYS A 98 14.61 -8.02 -11.82
C LYS A 98 14.29 -7.99 -10.33
N CYS A 99 13.02 -7.91 -9.95
CA CYS A 99 12.57 -7.88 -8.54
C CYS A 99 13.39 -6.91 -7.65
N SER A 100 13.79 -5.76 -8.20
CA SER A 100 14.59 -4.77 -7.49
C SER A 100 13.76 -3.95 -6.48
N HIS A 101 14.43 -3.12 -5.68
CA HIS A 101 13.78 -2.15 -4.79
C HIS A 101 12.77 -1.26 -5.55
N HIS A 102 11.49 -1.40 -5.23
CA HIS A 102 10.38 -0.70 -5.91
C HIS A 102 10.54 0.83 -5.95
N LEU A 103 11.07 1.42 -4.88
CA LEU A 103 11.37 2.85 -4.81
C LEU A 103 12.38 3.30 -5.88
N GLN A 104 13.31 2.45 -6.31
CA GLN A 104 14.23 2.79 -7.40
C GLN A 104 13.50 2.89 -8.73
N PHE A 105 12.48 2.06 -8.98
CA PHE A 105 11.68 2.14 -10.19
C PHE A 105 10.79 3.38 -10.19
N ILE A 106 10.16 3.69 -9.05
CA ILE A 106 9.42 4.93 -8.87
C ILE A 106 10.33 6.13 -9.11
N ARG A 107 11.56 6.16 -8.57
CA ARG A 107 12.53 7.25 -8.85
C ARG A 107 12.94 7.36 -10.31
N ARG A 108 13.06 6.23 -11.02
CA ARG A 108 13.39 6.26 -12.46
C ARG A 108 12.21 6.75 -13.28
N ALA A 109 11.00 6.29 -12.96
CA ALA A 109 9.76 6.72 -13.60
C ALA A 109 9.46 8.18 -13.30
N GLU A 110 9.68 8.63 -12.07
CA GLU A 110 9.62 10.03 -11.61
C GLU A 110 10.47 10.92 -12.51
N LYS A 111 11.76 10.61 -12.67
CA LYS A 111 12.65 11.39 -13.55
C LYS A 111 12.14 11.43 -14.99
N LEU A 112 11.65 10.31 -15.51
CA LEU A 112 11.16 10.19 -16.88
C LEU A 112 9.82 10.93 -17.10
N LEU A 113 8.92 10.88 -16.12
CA LEU A 113 7.56 11.41 -16.16
C LEU A 113 7.44 12.76 -15.44
N THR A 114 8.56 13.48 -15.23
CA THR A 114 8.60 14.77 -14.53
C THR A 114 7.63 15.78 -15.16
N CYS A 115 7.47 15.76 -16.49
CA CYS A 115 6.56 16.64 -17.22
C CYS A 115 5.10 16.15 -17.23
N HIS A 116 4.82 14.96 -16.69
CA HIS A 116 3.52 14.30 -16.74
C HIS A 116 3.14 13.71 -15.36
N PRO A 117 2.90 14.55 -14.35
CA PRO A 117 2.65 14.10 -12.98
C PRO A 117 1.44 13.16 -12.83
N HIS A 118 0.39 13.34 -13.66
CA HIS A 118 -0.77 12.43 -13.68
C HIS A 118 -0.40 11.00 -14.12
N LEU A 119 0.53 10.86 -15.08
CA LEU A 119 1.03 9.54 -15.49
C LEU A 119 1.87 8.87 -14.40
N LEU A 120 2.56 9.67 -13.59
CA LEU A 120 3.29 9.15 -12.45
C LEU A 120 2.33 8.58 -11.40
N GLU A 121 1.17 9.21 -11.17
CA GLU A 121 0.12 8.68 -10.29
C GLU A 121 -0.38 7.31 -10.80
N HIS A 122 -0.71 7.22 -12.08
CA HIS A 122 -1.14 5.98 -12.73
C HIS A 122 -0.05 4.90 -12.72
N TYR A 123 1.21 5.27 -12.98
CA TYR A 123 2.35 4.35 -12.90
C TYR A 123 2.55 3.81 -11.47
N ILE A 124 2.45 4.68 -10.47
CA ILE A 124 2.63 4.29 -9.07
C ILE A 124 1.48 3.37 -8.63
N ALA A 125 0.23 3.68 -8.99
CA ALA A 125 -0.92 2.80 -8.77
C ALA A 125 -0.72 1.44 -9.45
N PHE A 126 -0.21 1.45 -10.69
CA PHE A 126 0.16 0.25 -11.44
C PHE A 126 1.23 -0.61 -10.74
N VAL A 127 2.19 0.02 -10.04
CA VAL A 127 3.26 -0.70 -9.31
C VAL A 127 2.81 -1.19 -7.92
N GLN A 128 1.76 -0.61 -7.32
CA GLN A 128 1.32 -0.92 -5.96
C GLN A 128 1.01 -2.41 -5.76
N ASP A 129 0.36 -3.05 -6.73
CA ASP A 129 -0.22 -4.39 -6.62
C ASP A 129 0.81 -5.53 -6.44
N THR A 130 2.07 -5.32 -6.78
CA THR A 130 3.09 -6.39 -6.74
C THR A 130 4.25 -6.11 -5.79
N SER A 131 4.13 -5.10 -4.93
CA SER A 131 5.27 -4.45 -4.33
C SER A 131 5.22 -4.37 -2.81
N SER A 132 6.34 -3.97 -2.24
CA SER A 132 6.44 -3.58 -0.84
C SER A 132 5.78 -2.22 -0.54
N ILE A 133 5.03 -1.65 -1.47
CA ILE A 133 4.30 -0.39 -1.26
C ILE A 133 2.95 -0.71 -0.62
N CYS A 134 2.76 -0.25 0.62
CA CYS A 134 1.51 -0.48 1.35
C CYS A 134 0.40 0.48 0.92
N ARG A 135 0.75 1.75 0.64
CA ARG A 135 -0.23 2.79 0.38
C ARG A 135 0.33 3.91 -0.47
N ILE A 136 -0.49 4.41 -1.39
CA ILE A 136 -0.24 5.60 -2.19
C ILE A 136 -1.48 6.50 -2.14
N SER A 137 -1.26 7.81 -2.23
CA SER A 137 -2.28 8.84 -2.37
C SER A 137 -1.61 9.98 -3.10
N ALA A 138 -2.28 10.43 -4.15
CA ALA A 138 -1.98 11.70 -4.77
C ALA A 138 -2.90 12.76 -4.17
N GLN A 139 -2.32 13.81 -3.61
CA GLN A 139 -3.04 14.97 -3.12
C GLN A 139 -2.47 16.23 -3.77
N SER A 140 -3.27 17.29 -3.84
CA SER A 140 -3.06 18.57 -4.54
C SER A 140 -1.69 18.73 -5.19
N ASP A 141 -0.63 18.89 -4.41
CA ASP A 141 0.74 19.12 -4.89
C ASP A 141 1.76 18.05 -4.49
N ALA A 142 1.35 16.93 -3.88
CA ALA A 142 2.28 15.88 -3.48
C ALA A 142 1.68 14.46 -3.57
N ILE A 143 2.52 13.50 -3.94
CA ILE A 143 2.22 12.07 -3.87
C ILE A 143 2.92 11.52 -2.63
N PHE A 144 2.15 10.92 -1.72
CA PHE A 144 2.68 10.27 -0.53
C PHE A 144 2.68 8.75 -0.73
N ILE A 145 3.77 8.11 -0.34
CA ILE A 145 4.01 6.68 -0.55
C ILE A 145 4.44 6.06 0.77
N LEU A 146 3.67 5.13 1.30
CA LEU A 146 4.08 4.24 2.38
C LEU A 146 4.67 2.97 1.78
N ALA A 147 5.97 2.74 1.99
CA ALA A 147 6.67 1.57 1.50
C ALA A 147 7.32 0.79 2.64
N THR A 148 7.13 -0.51 2.67
CA THR A 148 7.96 -1.45 3.44
C THR A 148 9.28 -1.68 2.70
N THR A 149 10.38 -1.61 3.42
CA THR A 149 11.72 -1.94 2.95
C THR A 149 12.34 -2.99 3.87
N LYS A 150 13.57 -3.42 3.57
CA LYS A 150 14.30 -4.35 4.45
C LYS A 150 14.62 -3.72 5.82
N SER A 151 14.69 -2.38 5.89
CA SER A 151 15.00 -1.62 7.11
C SER A 151 13.78 -1.29 7.95
N GLY A 152 12.57 -1.42 7.41
CA GLY A 152 11.33 -1.05 8.10
C GLY A 152 10.36 -0.40 7.12
N ASN A 153 9.35 0.29 7.64
CA ASN A 153 8.43 1.06 6.81
C ASN A 153 8.92 2.51 6.67
N GLU A 154 8.67 3.09 5.51
CA GLU A 154 9.14 4.40 5.10
C GLU A 154 8.01 5.18 4.44
N ILE A 155 7.85 6.45 4.83
CA ILE A 155 6.95 7.41 4.18
C ILE A 155 7.80 8.30 3.30
N TRP A 156 7.47 8.30 2.01
CA TRP A 156 8.06 9.15 1.01
C TRP A 156 7.04 10.17 0.52
N SER A 157 7.51 11.35 0.12
CA SER A 157 6.73 12.32 -0.63
C SER A 157 7.40 12.64 -1.97
N ILE A 158 6.61 12.86 -2.99
CA ILE A 158 7.02 13.43 -4.28
C ILE A 158 6.23 14.71 -4.45
N SER A 159 6.89 15.86 -4.50
CA SER A 159 6.19 17.10 -4.84
C SER A 159 5.91 17.13 -6.34
N LYS A 160 4.72 17.59 -6.75
CA LYS A 160 4.35 17.75 -8.16
C LYS A 160 5.08 18.92 -8.82
N THR A 161 5.47 19.92 -8.02
CA THR A 161 6.22 21.09 -8.51
C THR A 161 7.73 20.85 -8.47
N ASN A 162 8.18 20.06 -7.51
CA ASN A 162 9.57 19.64 -7.34
C ASN A 162 9.58 18.11 -7.23
N VAL A 163 9.68 17.46 -8.39
CA VAL A 163 9.54 16.02 -8.61
C VAL A 163 10.77 15.27 -8.08
N SER A 164 11.03 15.47 -6.79
CA SER A 164 12.09 14.85 -6.01
C SER A 164 11.48 14.00 -4.90
N LEU A 165 11.83 12.71 -4.88
CA LEU A 165 11.40 11.77 -3.85
C LEU A 165 12.13 12.06 -2.52
N ASN A 166 11.39 12.60 -1.55
CA ASN A 166 11.87 12.97 -0.22
C ASN A 166 11.40 11.95 0.82
N LEU A 167 12.34 11.36 1.56
CA LEU A 167 12.02 10.55 2.74
C LEU A 167 11.51 11.49 3.83
N ILE A 168 10.25 11.34 4.22
CA ILE A 168 9.67 12.12 5.32
C ILE A 168 9.98 11.41 6.63
N TYR A 169 9.70 10.10 6.67
CA TYR A 169 9.93 9.29 7.86
C TYR A 169 10.35 7.89 7.48
N ASP A 170 11.23 7.32 8.29
CA ASP A 170 11.35 5.88 8.43
C ASP A 170 10.85 5.44 9.82
N THR A 171 10.63 4.14 9.98
CA THR A 171 10.25 3.53 11.25
C THR A 171 11.16 3.92 12.42
N THR A 172 12.47 4.13 12.18
CA THR A 172 13.43 4.51 13.24
C THR A 172 13.21 5.95 13.69
N GLN A 173 13.03 6.88 12.74
CA GLN A 173 12.72 8.27 13.01
C GLN A 173 11.37 8.41 13.71
N LEU A 174 10.34 7.67 13.27
CA LEU A 174 9.04 7.65 13.92
C LEU A 174 9.14 7.16 15.37
N ARG A 175 9.88 6.08 15.63
CA ARG A 175 10.12 5.57 16.99
C ARG A 175 10.78 6.61 17.87
N ALA A 176 11.85 7.25 17.39
CA ALA A 176 12.53 8.31 18.13
C ALA A 176 11.59 9.47 18.44
N LEU A 177 10.74 9.85 17.47
CA LEU A 177 9.75 10.92 17.62
C LEU A 177 8.67 10.58 18.65
N VAL A 178 8.12 9.37 18.61
CA VAL A 178 7.12 8.88 19.57
C VAL A 178 7.69 8.79 20.97
N LEU A 179 8.96 8.39 21.11
CA LEU A 179 9.63 8.25 22.40
C LEU A 179 10.13 9.58 22.96
N SER A 180 10.27 10.60 22.12
CA SER A 180 10.70 11.95 22.50
C SER A 180 9.88 12.52 23.65
N GLU A 181 10.54 13.30 24.52
CA GLU A 181 9.90 14.05 25.60
C GLU A 181 9.46 15.46 25.17
N VAL A 182 9.68 15.82 23.89
CA VAL A 182 9.28 17.11 23.35
C VAL A 182 7.76 17.27 23.43
N LEU A 183 7.32 18.40 23.98
CA LEU A 183 5.92 18.82 23.99
C LEU A 183 5.45 19.04 22.55
N ASP A 184 4.54 18.17 22.10
CA ASP A 184 3.98 18.16 20.76
C ASP A 184 5.02 17.97 19.62
N PRO A 185 5.59 16.76 19.49
CA PRO A 185 6.63 16.49 18.51
C PRO A 185 6.13 16.56 17.06
N TRP A 186 4.82 16.72 16.86
CA TRP A 186 4.15 16.78 15.55
C TRP A 186 3.97 18.20 15.03
N LYS A 187 4.22 19.22 15.86
CA LYS A 187 3.96 20.63 15.54
C LYS A 187 4.62 21.12 14.25
N TRP A 188 5.86 20.69 13.99
CA TRP A 188 6.60 21.10 12.79
C TRP A 188 6.02 20.49 11.50
N LEU A 189 5.25 19.40 11.60
CA LEU A 189 4.61 18.77 10.45
C LEU A 189 3.35 19.50 9.98
N TRP A 190 2.84 20.46 10.75
CA TRP A 190 1.71 21.28 10.32
C TRP A 190 1.99 22.01 9.01
N GLU A 191 3.26 22.28 8.70
CA GLU A 191 3.71 22.91 7.46
C GLU A 191 3.56 21.99 6.23
N LEU A 192 3.43 20.67 6.42
CA LEU A 192 3.29 19.69 5.33
C LEU A 192 1.82 19.44 4.92
N GLY A 193 0.85 20.15 5.52
CA GLY A 193 -0.58 19.93 5.30
C GLY A 193 -1.15 18.75 6.10
N ILE A 194 -2.37 18.31 5.76
CA ILE A 194 -3.07 17.22 6.48
C ILE A 194 -2.77 15.83 5.90
N ASP A 195 -2.20 15.76 4.70
CA ASP A 195 -2.21 14.55 3.88
C ASP A 195 -1.24 13.48 4.38
N TRP A 196 -0.12 13.89 4.97
CA TRP A 196 0.84 12.98 5.59
C TRP A 196 0.27 12.30 6.85
N VAL A 197 -0.75 12.89 7.49
CA VAL A 197 -1.28 12.40 8.77
C VAL A 197 -1.79 10.97 8.62
N ALA A 198 -2.51 10.67 7.54
CA ALA A 198 -3.03 9.34 7.27
C ALA A 198 -1.91 8.28 7.20
N TYR A 199 -0.72 8.66 6.69
CA TYR A 199 0.43 7.77 6.55
C TYR A 199 1.14 7.52 7.86
N VAL A 200 1.32 8.58 8.67
CA VAL A 200 1.87 8.44 10.01
C VAL A 200 0.91 7.64 10.89
N MET A 201 -0.40 7.84 10.76
CA MET A 201 -1.42 7.05 11.44
C MET A 201 -1.32 5.57 11.06
N ASP A 202 -1.16 5.26 9.78
CA ASP A 202 -0.97 3.87 9.32
C ASP A 202 0.36 3.28 9.83
N LEU A 203 1.45 4.04 9.82
CA LEU A 203 2.72 3.59 10.40
C LEU A 203 2.61 3.30 11.89
N LEU A 204 2.01 4.20 12.66
CA LEU A 204 1.78 4.02 14.10
C LEU A 204 0.91 2.80 14.36
N GLN A 205 -0.11 2.56 13.53
CA GLN A 205 -0.89 1.34 13.64
C GLN A 205 -0.06 0.09 13.32
N GLN A 206 0.78 0.12 12.28
CA GLN A 206 1.65 -1.00 11.95
C GLN A 206 2.62 -1.30 13.11
N GLU A 207 3.16 -0.27 13.77
CA GLU A 207 3.98 -0.41 14.98
C GLU A 207 3.20 -1.06 16.14
N LEU A 208 1.91 -0.74 16.29
CA LEU A 208 1.05 -1.40 17.28
C LEU A 208 0.70 -2.86 16.91
N ASN A 209 0.60 -3.16 15.62
CA ASN A 209 0.30 -4.50 15.12
C ASN A 209 1.52 -5.43 15.18
N ASP A 210 2.71 -4.90 14.92
CA ASP A 210 3.94 -5.66 14.85
C ASP A 210 4.52 -5.94 16.24
N THR A 211 3.91 -6.93 16.89
CA THR A 211 4.36 -7.50 18.16
C THR A 211 5.78 -8.09 18.10
N ARG A 212 6.35 -8.32 16.90
CA ARG A 212 7.67 -8.94 16.73
C ARG A 212 8.80 -7.92 16.53
N GLN A 213 8.50 -6.66 16.21
CA GLN A 213 9.54 -5.66 15.98
C GLN A 213 10.10 -5.05 17.26
N LEU A 214 9.37 -5.10 18.38
CA LEU A 214 9.82 -4.56 19.66
C LEU A 214 11.02 -5.34 20.23
N SER A 215 11.06 -6.66 20.04
CA SER A 215 12.22 -7.47 20.42
C SER A 215 13.51 -7.13 19.65
N ARG A 216 13.40 -6.56 18.43
CA ARG A 216 14.55 -6.12 17.62
C ARG A 216 15.11 -4.75 18.00
N ILE A 217 14.27 -3.82 18.48
CA ILE A 217 14.71 -2.50 18.97
C ILE A 217 15.64 -2.69 20.18
N ILE A 218 15.27 -3.64 21.04
CA ILE A 218 15.94 -3.95 22.30
C ILE A 218 17.30 -4.61 22.05
N THR A 219 17.42 -5.48 21.04
CA THR A 219 18.71 -6.16 20.75
C THR A 219 19.82 -5.21 20.33
N ARG A 220 19.49 -4.00 19.82
CA ARG A 220 20.47 -3.02 19.35
C ARG A 220 20.99 -2.09 20.45
N HIS A 221 20.30 -1.97 21.59
CA HIS A 221 20.60 -0.99 22.64
C HIS A 221 21.17 -1.57 23.96
N GLN A 222 21.79 -2.77 23.91
CA GLN A 222 22.38 -3.49 25.06
C GLN A 222 21.36 -4.11 26.03
N ILE A 223 21.64 -5.37 26.39
CA ILE A 223 21.09 -6.23 27.45
C ILE A 223 20.06 -5.52 28.35
N ILE A 224 18.79 -5.59 27.95
CA ILE A 224 17.67 -5.15 28.77
C ILE A 224 17.17 -6.38 29.55
N ASP A 225 17.14 -6.30 30.87
CA ASP A 225 16.50 -7.31 31.73
C ASP A 225 15.04 -7.51 31.30
N TYR A 226 14.57 -8.75 31.23
CA TYR A 226 13.25 -9.15 30.69
C TYR A 226 12.09 -8.34 31.30
N ARG A 227 12.19 -7.97 32.59
CA ARG A 227 11.20 -7.12 33.28
C ARG A 227 11.15 -5.68 32.76
N THR A 228 12.26 -5.19 32.22
CA THR A 228 12.37 -3.85 31.65
C THR A 228 11.91 -3.85 30.18
N GLU A 229 12.02 -4.99 29.47
CA GLU A 229 11.51 -5.17 28.10
C GLU A 229 9.98 -5.05 28.03
N GLU A 230 9.26 -5.71 28.95
CA GLU A 230 7.78 -5.62 29.01
C GLU A 230 7.31 -4.19 29.30
N ASN A 231 7.98 -3.51 30.24
CA ASN A 231 7.66 -2.13 30.59
C ASN A 231 7.94 -1.16 29.44
N TYR A 232 9.06 -1.30 28.73
CA TYR A 232 9.40 -0.47 27.58
C TYR A 232 8.42 -0.68 26.42
N THR A 233 8.08 -1.95 26.13
CA THR A 233 7.09 -2.32 25.11
C THR A 233 5.73 -1.72 25.43
N SER A 234 5.28 -1.82 26.69
CA SER A 234 4.02 -1.23 27.15
C SER A 234 4.03 0.30 27.04
N GLN A 235 5.10 0.96 27.49
CA GLN A 235 5.22 2.42 27.42
C GLN A 235 5.25 2.94 25.98
N TYR A 236 5.99 2.28 25.08
CA TYR A 236 6.02 2.64 23.67
C TYR A 236 4.64 2.47 23.02
N ARG A 237 3.96 1.34 23.24
CA ARG A 237 2.58 1.11 22.76
C ARG A 237 1.63 2.18 23.25
N GLN A 238 1.71 2.54 24.53
CA GLN A 238 0.89 3.61 25.11
C GLN A 238 1.17 4.96 24.45
N LYS A 239 2.45 5.27 24.16
CA LYS A 239 2.84 6.49 23.44
C LYS A 239 2.35 6.49 21.99
N CYS A 240 2.42 5.36 21.27
CA CYS A 240 1.82 5.22 19.94
C CYS A 240 0.31 5.46 19.95
N LEU A 241 -0.43 4.85 20.90
CA LEU A 241 -1.87 5.08 21.05
C LEU A 241 -2.20 6.54 21.37
N LYS A 242 -1.42 7.18 22.25
CA LYS A 242 -1.58 8.62 22.54
C LYS A 242 -1.33 9.46 21.28
N ALA A 243 -0.32 9.14 20.49
CA ALA A 243 -0.04 9.82 19.22
C ALA A 243 -1.19 9.64 18.22
N LEU A 244 -1.70 8.41 18.03
CA LEU A 244 -2.87 8.14 17.18
C LEU A 244 -4.08 8.97 17.63
N CYS A 245 -4.39 8.97 18.93
CA CYS A 245 -5.48 9.76 19.50
C CYS A 245 -5.31 11.26 19.30
N LEU A 246 -4.08 11.77 19.47
CA LEU A 246 -3.76 13.18 19.25
C LEU A 246 -3.99 13.56 17.79
N LEU A 247 -3.37 12.82 16.86
CA LEU A 247 -3.52 13.06 15.42
C LEU A 247 -4.99 12.96 14.98
N ALA A 248 -5.73 11.97 15.47
CA ALA A 248 -7.15 11.83 15.17
C ALA A 248 -7.99 13.02 15.66
N LYS A 249 -7.72 13.53 16.87
CA LYS A 249 -8.42 14.70 17.41
C LYS A 249 -8.06 15.98 16.68
N THR A 250 -6.78 16.16 16.34
CA THR A 250 -6.27 17.38 15.71
C THR A 250 -6.71 17.49 14.26
N PHE A 251 -6.69 16.38 13.50
CA PHE A 251 -6.92 16.40 12.06
C PHE A 251 -8.24 15.76 11.62
N GLY A 252 -8.96 15.09 12.51
CA GLY A 252 -10.19 14.36 12.14
C GLY A 252 -9.93 13.16 11.23
N VAL A 253 -8.68 12.68 11.16
CA VAL A 253 -8.27 11.53 10.33
C VAL A 253 -8.11 10.31 11.22
N LEU A 254 -8.62 9.16 10.77
CA LEU A 254 -8.43 7.87 11.44
C LEU A 254 -7.42 7.01 10.65
N PRO A 255 -6.69 6.09 11.32
CA PRO A 255 -5.87 5.13 10.58
C PRO A 255 -6.78 4.29 9.69
N HIS A 256 -6.27 3.83 8.54
CA HIS A 256 -7.10 3.07 7.60
C HIS A 256 -7.63 1.78 8.22
N THR A 257 -6.79 1.16 9.05
CA THR A 257 -7.17 0.03 9.89
C THR A 257 -6.80 0.37 11.32
N PHE A 258 -7.62 -0.03 12.27
CA PHE A 258 -7.30 0.04 13.69
C PHE A 258 -7.56 -1.35 14.26
N TYR A 259 -6.50 -2.03 14.70
CA TYR A 259 -6.64 -3.36 15.28
C TYR A 259 -6.29 -3.32 16.75
N LEU A 260 -7.27 -3.64 17.58
CA LEU A 260 -7.13 -3.69 19.04
C LEU A 260 -7.19 -5.15 19.50
N LYS A 261 -6.03 -5.78 19.66
CA LYS A 261 -5.92 -7.21 20.02
C LYS A 261 -6.46 -7.54 21.41
N GLU A 262 -6.45 -6.55 22.32
CA GLU A 262 -6.75 -6.72 23.74
C GLU A 262 -8.23 -6.49 24.07
N ALA A 263 -9.05 -6.07 23.09
CA ALA A 263 -10.50 -5.99 23.27
C ALA A 263 -11.09 -7.40 23.40
N THR A 264 -11.71 -7.67 24.54
CA THR A 264 -12.41 -8.93 24.79
C THR A 264 -13.91 -8.72 24.76
N LYS A 265 -14.62 -9.64 24.11
CA LYS A 265 -16.09 -9.65 24.07
C LYS A 265 -16.62 -10.27 25.35
N GLU A 266 -17.60 -9.63 25.98
CA GLU A 266 -18.25 -10.14 27.18
C GLU A 266 -19.58 -10.80 26.85
N GLY A 267 -19.90 -11.86 27.59
CA GLY A 267 -21.16 -12.58 27.46
C GLY A 267 -21.25 -13.47 26.22
N THR A 268 -22.37 -14.20 26.15
CA THR A 268 -22.67 -15.16 25.09
C THR A 268 -23.63 -14.63 24.04
N HIS A 269 -24.27 -13.47 24.29
CA HIS A 269 -25.25 -12.85 23.40
C HIS A 269 -24.94 -11.36 23.20
N ALA A 270 -25.26 -10.86 22.00
CA ALA A 270 -25.18 -9.44 21.71
C ALA A 270 -26.16 -8.65 22.59
N VAL A 271 -25.76 -7.46 23.02
CA VAL A 271 -26.60 -6.52 23.77
C VAL A 271 -27.65 -5.91 22.86
N PHE A 272 -27.29 -5.64 21.61
CA PHE A 272 -28.18 -5.11 20.59
C PHE A 272 -27.76 -5.59 19.19
N GLY A 273 -28.63 -5.44 18.19
CA GLY A 273 -28.31 -5.77 16.80
C GLY A 273 -28.85 -4.70 15.85
N GLY A 274 -28.01 -4.25 14.91
CA GLY A 274 -28.43 -3.43 13.76
C GLY A 274 -28.56 -4.28 12.49
N GLY A 275 -28.75 -3.65 11.32
CA GLY A 275 -28.84 -4.37 10.05
C GLY A 275 -27.59 -5.20 9.72
N PHE A 276 -26.40 -4.64 9.92
CA PHE A 276 -25.12 -5.22 9.48
C PHE A 276 -24.15 -5.61 10.60
N ALA A 277 -24.51 -5.35 11.86
CA ALA A 277 -23.61 -5.53 12.99
C ALA A 277 -24.36 -5.90 14.26
N ASP A 278 -23.69 -6.65 15.12
CA ASP A 278 -24.11 -6.90 16.48
C ASP A 278 -23.33 -6.00 17.43
N ILE A 279 -24.01 -5.45 18.43
CA ILE A 279 -23.42 -4.63 19.47
C ILE A 279 -23.20 -5.51 20.69
N TRP A 280 -21.96 -5.62 21.12
CA TRP A 280 -21.56 -6.40 22.27
C TRP A 280 -21.00 -5.50 23.35
N GLN A 281 -21.23 -5.88 24.60
CA GLN A 281 -20.41 -5.38 25.68
C GLN A 281 -19.02 -6.02 25.57
N GLY A 282 -17.98 -5.22 25.78
CA GLY A 282 -16.60 -5.67 25.80
C GLY A 282 -15.84 -5.10 26.99
N ARG A 283 -14.62 -5.61 27.18
CA ARG A 283 -13.61 -5.03 28.05
C ARG A 283 -12.34 -4.72 27.26
N PHE A 284 -11.78 -3.54 27.50
CA PHE A 284 -10.45 -3.15 27.04
C PHE A 284 -9.76 -2.43 28.19
N ASP A 285 -8.60 -2.93 28.61
CA ASP A 285 -7.84 -2.41 29.76
C ASP A 285 -8.72 -2.17 31.01
N ASN A 286 -9.47 -3.21 31.41
CA ASN A 286 -10.48 -3.20 32.48
C ASN A 286 -11.63 -2.19 32.34
N THR A 287 -11.65 -1.40 31.27
CA THR A 287 -12.72 -0.46 30.97
C THR A 287 -13.80 -1.16 30.17
N VAL A 288 -15.07 -0.95 30.54
CA VAL A 288 -16.20 -1.44 29.77
C VAL A 288 -16.31 -0.64 28.47
N VAL A 289 -16.33 -1.35 27.34
CA VAL A 289 -16.40 -0.76 26.01
C VAL A 289 -17.57 -1.34 25.22
N CYS A 290 -18.02 -0.59 24.20
CA CYS A 290 -19.00 -1.05 23.23
C CYS A 290 -18.27 -1.59 22.00
N LEU A 291 -18.48 -2.87 21.67
CA LEU A 291 -17.89 -3.52 20.50
C LEU A 291 -18.93 -3.64 19.40
N LYS A 292 -18.64 -3.12 18.22
CA LYS A 292 -19.48 -3.27 17.03
C LYS A 292 -18.93 -4.39 16.15
N VAL A 293 -19.53 -5.57 16.22
CA VAL A 293 -19.08 -6.77 15.52
C VAL A 293 -19.82 -6.90 14.20
N LEU A 294 -19.10 -6.82 13.07
CA LEU A 294 -19.73 -6.94 11.75
C LEU A 294 -20.13 -8.39 11.47
N ARG A 295 -21.34 -8.59 10.95
CA ARG A 295 -21.76 -9.91 10.46
C ARG A 295 -21.19 -10.13 9.06
N SER A 296 -20.36 -11.15 8.92
CA SER A 296 -19.97 -11.63 7.59
C SER A 296 -21.04 -12.60 7.08
N PHE A 297 -21.71 -12.24 5.99
CA PHE A 297 -22.63 -13.11 5.26
C PHE A 297 -21.87 -13.73 4.08
N THR A 298 -20.94 -14.63 4.36
CA THR A 298 -20.35 -15.44 3.29
C THR A 298 -21.39 -16.43 2.80
N SER A 299 -21.52 -16.56 1.48
CA SER A 299 -22.46 -17.45 0.78
C SER A 299 -22.27 -18.94 1.11
N ALA A 300 -21.19 -19.30 1.82
CA ALA A 300 -21.00 -20.58 2.45
C ALA A 300 -21.03 -20.43 3.99
N ASN A 301 -22.22 -20.54 4.59
CA ASN A 301 -22.61 -20.91 5.97
C ASN A 301 -21.59 -20.92 7.14
N ILE A 302 -20.54 -20.09 7.16
CA ILE A 302 -19.58 -20.00 8.26
C ILE A 302 -19.56 -18.56 8.76
N ARG A 303 -20.32 -18.32 9.83
CA ARG A 303 -20.26 -17.07 10.61
C ARG A 303 -18.92 -16.99 11.34
N LYS A 304 -17.95 -16.26 10.79
CA LYS A 304 -16.78 -15.80 11.57
C LYS A 304 -17.00 -14.35 12.00
N PRO A 305 -16.95 -14.04 13.31
CA PRO A 305 -17.02 -12.66 13.76
C PRO A 305 -15.75 -11.92 13.34
N VAL A 306 -15.92 -10.78 12.67
CA VAL A 306 -14.83 -9.84 12.41
C VAL A 306 -15.01 -8.66 13.36
N LEU A 307 -14.05 -8.49 14.27
CA LEU A 307 -13.94 -7.31 15.11
C LEU A 307 -13.20 -6.25 14.29
N ARG A 308 -13.84 -5.11 14.04
CA ARG A 308 -13.22 -3.88 13.51
C ARG A 308 -13.36 -2.79 14.55
#